data_AF-A0A6B1D3S9-F1
#
_entry.id   AF-A0A6B1D3S9-F1
#
_cell.length_a   1.000
_cell.length_b   1.000
_cell.length_c   1.000
_cell.angle_alpha   90.00
_cell.angle_beta   90.00
_cell.angle_gamma   90.00
#
_symmetry.space_group_name_H-M   'P 1'
#
loop_
_entity.id
_entity.type
_entity.pdbx_description
1 polymer ?
#
loop_
_entity_poly.entity_id
_entity_poly.type
_entity_poly.pdbx_seq_one_letter_code
_entity_poly.pdbx_strand_id
1 'polypeptide(L)' 'MARIDEKEEFSSWLQALQAGLLTETQKETLQQLVDDGKAATLEEAARYLDWQDSVIDPTEHFYGH' A
#
# COMPACT_ATOMS: atom_id res chain seq x y z
N MET A 1 29.27 -8.05 -8.17
CA MET A 1 28.92 -7.27 -6.96
C MET A 1 28.24 -5.98 -7.41
N ALA A 2 27.11 -5.66 -6.79
CA ALA A 2 26.30 -4.44 -6.91
C ALA A 2 25.56 -4.17 -8.24
N ARG A 3 24.23 -4.34 -8.18
CA ARG A 3 23.21 -3.30 -8.42
C ARG A 3 21.91 -3.89 -7.86
N ILE A 4 21.74 -3.75 -6.54
CA ILE A 4 20.41 -3.80 -5.97
C ILE A 4 19.77 -2.54 -6.54
N ASP A 5 18.92 -2.74 -7.53
CA ASP A 5 18.16 -1.67 -8.18
C ASP A 5 17.49 -0.87 -7.06
N GLU A 6 17.80 0.43 -6.99
CA GLU A 6 17.24 1.42 -6.07
C GLU A 6 15.77 1.69 -6.39
N LYS A 7 15.00 0.62 -6.48
CA LYS A 7 13.56 0.62 -6.41
C LYS A 7 13.21 -0.01 -5.08
N GLU A 8 13.42 0.75 -4.01
CA GLU A 8 12.47 0.70 -2.90
C GLU A 8 11.15 1.30 -3.43
N GLU A 9 10.56 0.60 -4.40
CA GLU A 9 9.14 0.68 -4.69
C GLU A 9 8.50 0.36 -3.36
N PHE A 10 8.00 1.39 -2.67
CA PHE A 10 7.21 1.19 -1.47
C PHE A 10 5.96 0.42 -1.91
N SER A 11 6.06 -0.91 -1.96
CA SER A 11 4.99 -1.81 -2.37
C SER A 11 3.78 -1.72 -1.44
N SER A 12 3.92 -0.99 -0.32
CA SER A 12 2.91 -0.90 0.71
C SER A 12 2.56 0.53 1.10
N TRP A 13 1.27 0.84 0.95
CA TRP A 13 0.64 2.07 1.43
C TRP A 13 0.87 2.28 2.93
N LEU A 14 0.90 1.21 3.73
CA LEU A 14 1.15 1.28 5.16
C LEU A 14 2.58 1.75 5.47
N GLN A 15 3.57 1.29 4.72
CA GLN A 15 4.96 1.70 4.90
C GLN A 15 5.14 3.17 4.52
N ALA A 16 4.52 3.62 3.43
CA ALA A 16 4.53 5.02 3.03
C ALA A 16 3.80 5.92 4.06
N LEU A 17 2.72 5.43 4.68
CA LEU A 17 2.02 6.14 5.76
C LEU A 17 2.93 6.34 6.98
N GLN A 18 3.57 5.26 7.46
CA GLN A 18 4.46 5.29 8.62
C GLN A 18 5.73 6.11 8.37
N ALA A 19 6.27 6.07 7.16
CA ALA A 19 7.40 6.89 6.75
C ALA A 19 7.02 8.37 6.51
N GLY A 20 5.73 8.71 6.53
CA GLY A 20 5.25 10.07 6.25
C GLY A 20 5.46 10.52 4.80
N LEU A 21 5.71 9.57 3.89
CA LEU A 21 6.01 9.80 2.47
C LEU A 21 4.75 9.90 1.60
N LEU A 22 3.56 9.67 2.18
CA LEU A 22 2.31 9.81 1.44
C LEU A 22 2.08 11.25 0.98
N THR A 23 1.70 11.38 -0.29
CA THR A 23 1.22 12.64 -0.86
C THR A 23 -0.12 13.03 -0.26
N GLU A 24 -0.51 14.31 -0.39
CA GLU A 24 -1.80 14.81 0.10
C GLU A 24 -2.96 14.00 -0.49
N THR A 25 -2.93 13.73 -1.81
CA THR A 25 -3.94 12.91 -2.49
C THR A 25 -4.02 11.47 -1.96
N GLN A 26 -2.89 10.87 -1.61
CA GLN A 26 -2.88 9.52 -1.01
C GLN A 26 -3.47 9.54 0.40
N LYS A 27 -3.18 10.57 1.20
CA LYS A 27 -3.78 10.74 2.53
C LYS A 27 -5.28 10.97 2.45
N GLU A 28 -5.74 11.77 1.48
CA GLU A 28 -7.17 11.95 1.21
C GLU A 28 -7.86 10.64 0.84
N THR A 29 -7.19 9.79 0.04
CA THR A 29 -7.72 8.46 -0.31
C THR A 29 -7.88 7.58 0.93
N LEU A 30 -6.89 7.56 1.82
CA LEU A 30 -6.99 6.84 3.10
C LEU A 30 -8.10 7.40 3.98
N GLN A 31 -8.21 8.72 4.07
CA GLN A 31 -9.22 9.39 4.87
C GLN A 31 -10.63 9.12 4.33
N GLN A 32 -10.79 9.05 3.01
CA GLN A 32 -12.04 8.71 2.35
C GLN A 32 -12.48 7.27 2.67
N LEU A 33 -11.54 6.32 2.76
CA LEU A 33 -11.85 4.94 3.17
C LEU A 33 -12.33 4.86 4.61
N VAL A 34 -11.76 5.67 5.50
CA VAL A 34 -12.21 5.78 6.88
C VAL A 34 -13.60 6.42 6.95
N ASP A 35 -13.82 7.48 6.19
CA ASP A 35 -15.10 8.19 6.11
C ASP A 35 -16.23 7.30 5.54
N ASP A 36 -15.90 6.48 4.53
CA ASP A 36 -16.79 5.48 3.92
C ASP A 36 -17.05 4.28 4.85
N GLY A 37 -16.39 4.21 6.01
CA GLY A 37 -16.51 3.12 6.97
C GLY A 37 -15.85 1.81 6.52
N LYS A 38 -15.02 1.85 5.47
CA LYS A 38 -14.24 0.69 4.98
C LYS A 38 -13.07 0.34 5.89
N ALA A 39 -12.60 1.30 6.69
CA ALA A 39 -11.52 1.13 7.64
C ALA A 39 -11.80 1.94 8.91
N ALA A 40 -11.38 1.45 10.08
CA ALA A 40 -11.55 2.19 11.33
C ALA A 40 -10.51 3.31 11.51
N THR A 41 -9.34 3.17 10.86
CA THR A 41 -8.21 4.10 10.97
C THR A 41 -7.47 4.23 9.64
N LEU A 42 -6.62 5.27 9.51
CA LEU A 42 -5.79 5.47 8.31
C LEU A 42 -4.83 4.31 8.07
N GLU A 43 -4.35 3.65 9.14
CA GLU A 43 -3.49 2.47 9.04
C GLU A 43 -4.24 1.26 8.48
N GLU A 44 -5.48 1.04 8.92
CA GLU A 44 -6.33 -0.01 8.34
C GLU A 44 -6.71 0.30 6.90
N ALA A 45 -6.98 1.56 6.57
CA ALA A 45 -7.22 1.99 5.19
C ALA A 45 -6.00 1.72 4.29
N ALA A 46 -4.80 1.96 4.81
CA ALA A 46 -3.56 1.72 4.06
C ALA A 46 -3.33 0.23 3.84
N ARG A 47 -3.60 -0.59 4.86
CA ARG A 47 -3.55 -2.06 4.74
C ARG A 47 -4.62 -2.62 3.79
N TYR A 48 -5.78 -1.99 3.76
CA TYR A 48 -6.86 -2.36 2.84
C TYR A 48 -6.46 -2.09 1.38
N LEU A 49 -5.85 -0.93 1.09
CA LEU A 49 -5.34 -0.62 -0.25
C LEU A 49 -4.17 -1.51 -0.66
N ASP A 50 -3.26 -1.80 0.27
CA ASP A 50 -2.15 -2.74 0.07
C ASP A 50 -2.64 -4.13 -0.35
N TRP A 51 -3.66 -4.65 0.36
CA TRP A 51 -4.31 -5.90 -0.01
C TRP A 51 -5.00 -5.81 -1.38
N GLN A 52 -5.69 -4.71 -1.67
CA GLN A 52 -6.38 -4.52 -2.94
C GLN A 52 -5.41 -4.46 -4.13
N ASP A 53 -4.26 -3.82 -3.97
CA ASP A 53 -3.20 -3.74 -4.97
C ASP A 53 -2.57 -5.12 -5.21
N SER A 54 -2.27 -5.85 -4.12
CA SER A 54 -1.75 -7.22 -4.18
C SER A 54 -2.70 -8.22 -4.86
N VAL A 55 -4.02 -8.01 -4.77
CA VAL A 55 -5.03 -8.86 -5.42
C VAL A 55 -5.21 -8.54 -6.92
N ILE A 56 -4.88 -7.32 -7.34
CA ILE A 56 -5.02 -6.85 -8.73
C ILE A 56 -3.79 -7.24 -9.58
N ASP A 57 -2.73 -7.76 -8.97
CA ASP A 57 -1.57 -8.37 -9.64
C ASP A 57 -1.64 -9.92 -9.62
N PRO A 58 -2.51 -10.57 -10.42
CA PRO A 58 -2.60 -12.02 -10.47
C PRO A 58 -1.41 -12.71 -11.15
N THR A 59 -0.33 -11.99 -11.51
CA THR A 59 0.73 -12.54 -12.37
C THR A 59 1.94 -13.12 -11.62
N GLU A 60 2.17 -12.82 -10.33
CA GLU A 60 3.46 -13.19 -9.67
C GLU A 60 3.40 -13.96 -8.34
N HIS A 61 2.27 -14.57 -7.96
CA HIS A 61 2.23 -15.49 -6.80
C HIS A 61 1.80 -16.93 -7.15
N PHE A 62 2.04 -17.37 -8.40
CA PHE A 62 1.80 -18.76 -8.85
C PHE A 62 3.00 -19.71 -8.74
N TYR A 63 4.12 -19.32 -8.12
CA TYR A 63 5.19 -20.25 -7.77
C TYR A 63 5.33 -20.39 -6.27
N GLY A 64 4.90 -21.53 -5.72
CA GLY A 64 5.18 -21.79 -4.32
C GLY A 64 4.53 -23.00 -3.65
N HIS A 65 4.25 -24.12 -4.34
CA HIS A 65 4.63 -25.45 -3.83
C HIS A 65 4.46 -26.59 -4.83
#